data_AF-A0A954IBG9-F1
#
_entry.id   AF-A0A954IBG9-F1
#
_cell.length_a   1.000
_cell.length_b   1.000
_cell.length_c   1.000
_cell.angle_alpha   90.00
_cell.angle_beta   90.00
_cell.angle_gamma   90.00
#
_symmetry.space_group_name_H-M   'P 1'
#
loop_
_entity.id
_entity.type
_entity.pdbx_description
1 polymer ?
#
loop_
_entity_poly.entity_id
_entity_poly.type
_entity_poly.pdbx_seq_one_letter_code
_entity_poly.pdbx_strand_id
1 'polypeptide(L)'
;MPPSPDQRPAATQAAEFLQQLSTSLSTAHAAQKQTILRRMNRREYENTLNDLFGTNVKLAKHLPEDGRSHEFDNVGDALGISMVQLQRYMEGVQAVLDEAIARTIAAPEVKTVSASYADTRGAEQWLNKIWLQRDDGAVVFFKQYGYPSGMLREASVQRDGWYNVRVTGYAFQSETPITFSIGGTTFTRGAEQPTFGYFAFPPGAPMTVAVRAWIPARYMIDITPWGISDRNNEIRQHGVVDYRGPGLAIQRVEIEGPLTDEFPSRGHRLVFDGLKREEILPRNSADRQRSYYVPKFEIRFSSLDAEIRPVLHRIATRAFRRPVQDVELQPFVDLFQQQLEQGGSVEDALRSATIAIFC
;
A
#
# COMPACT_ATOMS: atom_id res chain seq x y z
N MET A 1 -1.21 24.57 -48.78
CA MET A 1 -0.52 23.34 -49.24
C MET A 1 0.78 23.22 -48.44
N PRO A 2 1.15 22.02 -47.96
CA PRO A 2 2.51 21.75 -47.52
C PRO A 2 3.47 21.78 -48.73
N PRO A 3 4.76 22.10 -48.55
CA PRO A 3 5.74 22.15 -49.63
C PRO A 3 5.96 20.79 -50.30
N SER A 4 6.40 20.82 -51.57
CA SER A 4 6.66 19.63 -52.41
C SER A 4 7.70 18.68 -51.75
N PRO A 5 7.62 17.35 -51.96
CA PRO A 5 8.47 16.36 -51.27
C PRO A 5 9.98 16.43 -51.58
N ASP A 6 10.39 17.27 -52.53
CA ASP A 6 11.64 17.07 -53.29
C ASP A 6 12.88 17.80 -52.76
N GLN A 7 12.91 18.20 -51.50
CA GLN A 7 14.12 18.77 -50.90
C GLN A 7 14.38 18.29 -49.47
N ARG A 8 14.32 16.97 -49.25
CA ARG A 8 14.97 16.39 -48.07
C ARG A 8 16.49 16.32 -48.32
N PRO A 9 17.33 16.81 -47.39
CA PRO A 9 18.77 16.63 -47.46
C PRO A 9 19.13 15.16 -47.64
N ALA A 10 20.27 14.89 -48.30
CA ALA A 10 20.77 13.53 -48.42
C ALA A 10 20.93 12.91 -47.01
N ALA A 11 20.68 11.61 -46.87
CA ALA A 11 20.71 10.94 -45.57
C ALA A 11 22.03 11.15 -44.81
N THR A 12 23.14 11.26 -45.54
CA THR A 12 24.47 11.59 -45.01
C THR A 12 24.56 13.01 -44.44
N GLN A 13 24.03 14.01 -45.16
CA GLN A 13 23.99 15.40 -44.70
C GLN A 13 23.10 15.57 -43.47
N ALA A 14 21.97 14.87 -43.44
CA ALA A 14 21.10 14.85 -42.26
C ALA A 14 21.80 14.19 -41.05
N ALA A 15 22.53 13.09 -41.26
CA ALA A 15 23.26 12.42 -40.20
C ALA A 15 24.40 13.29 -39.64
N GLU A 16 25.18 13.94 -40.50
CA GLU A 16 26.26 14.86 -40.11
C GLU A 16 25.72 16.06 -39.30
N PHE A 17 24.63 16.67 -39.77
CA PHE A 17 23.97 17.76 -39.05
C PHE A 17 23.44 17.31 -37.69
N LEU A 18 22.75 16.16 -37.64
CA LEU A 18 22.24 15.61 -36.38
C LEU A 18 23.36 15.26 -35.41
N GLN A 19 24.51 14.78 -35.88
CA GLN A 19 25.66 14.47 -35.03
C GLN A 19 26.31 15.72 -34.44
N GLN A 20 26.44 16.79 -35.22
CA GLN A 20 26.97 18.08 -34.75
C GLN A 20 26.00 18.75 -33.76
N LEU A 21 24.70 18.72 -34.08
CA LEU A 21 23.65 19.25 -33.24
C LEU A 21 23.52 18.44 -31.94
N SER A 22 23.56 17.10 -31.99
CA SER A 22 23.46 16.25 -30.80
C SER A 22 24.61 16.51 -29.85
N THR A 23 25.82 16.70 -30.36
CA THR A 23 27.01 16.99 -29.55
C THR A 23 26.84 18.33 -28.85
N SER A 24 26.49 19.38 -29.61
CA SER A 24 26.31 20.74 -29.08
C SER A 24 25.16 20.81 -28.06
N LEU A 25 24.02 20.17 -28.35
CA LEU A 25 22.89 20.07 -27.43
C LEU A 25 23.22 19.24 -26.19
N SER A 26 23.98 18.15 -26.32
CA SER A 26 24.40 17.32 -25.18
C SER A 26 25.36 18.08 -24.26
N THR A 27 26.31 18.82 -24.82
CA THR A 27 27.23 19.68 -24.06
C THR A 27 26.50 20.83 -23.38
N ALA A 28 25.60 21.51 -24.08
CA ALA A 28 24.78 22.57 -23.50
C ALA A 28 23.85 22.04 -22.41
N HIS A 29 23.21 20.88 -22.64
CA HIS A 29 22.37 20.21 -21.65
C HIS A 29 23.19 19.77 -20.42
N ALA A 30 24.40 19.26 -20.60
CA ALA A 30 25.30 18.91 -19.49
C ALA A 30 25.75 20.14 -18.70
N ALA A 31 26.02 21.27 -19.37
CA ALA A 31 26.38 22.54 -18.74
C ALA A 31 25.20 23.24 -18.05
N GLN A 32 23.99 23.07 -18.58
CA GLN A 32 22.72 23.58 -18.02
C GLN A 32 21.98 22.57 -17.15
N LYS A 33 22.56 21.40 -16.86
CA LYS A 33 22.08 20.46 -15.82
C LYS A 33 22.33 21.07 -14.44
N GLN A 34 21.77 22.24 -14.18
CA GLN A 34 21.41 22.63 -12.84
C GLN A 34 20.24 21.74 -12.46
N THR A 35 20.55 20.58 -11.88
CA THR A 35 19.59 19.91 -11.01
C THR A 35 19.29 20.93 -9.92
N ILE A 36 18.21 21.69 -10.08
CA ILE A 36 17.69 22.53 -9.00
C ILE A 36 17.46 21.56 -7.85
N LEU A 37 18.21 21.73 -6.77
CA LEU A 37 17.99 21.01 -5.53
C LEU A 37 16.58 21.38 -5.07
N ARG A 38 15.62 20.50 -5.35
CA ARG A 38 14.24 20.62 -4.87
C ARG A 38 13.97 19.51 -3.87
N ARG A 39 13.12 19.80 -2.90
CA ARG A 39 12.58 18.74 -2.04
C ARG A 39 11.78 17.75 -2.88
N MET A 40 11.69 16.51 -2.41
CA MET A 40 10.72 15.55 -2.92
C MET A 40 9.31 16.09 -2.65
N ASN A 41 8.41 15.97 -3.62
CA ASN A 41 7.00 16.26 -3.39
C ASN A 41 6.37 15.18 -2.49
N ARG A 42 5.15 15.42 -1.98
CA ARG A 42 4.51 14.51 -1.02
C ARG A 42 4.34 13.06 -1.51
N ARG A 43 4.14 12.86 -2.82
CA ARG A 43 4.00 11.52 -3.42
C ARG A 43 5.35 10.85 -3.62
N GLU A 44 6.36 11.60 -4.06
CA GLU A 44 7.74 11.14 -4.18
C GLU A 44 8.28 10.72 -2.81
N TYR A 45 7.99 11.49 -1.75
CA TYR A 45 8.37 11.16 -0.38
C TYR A 45 7.69 9.89 0.13
N GLU A 46 6.36 9.76 -0.04
CA GLU A 46 5.61 8.54 0.29
C GLU A 46 6.20 7.31 -0.42
N ASN A 47 6.38 7.39 -1.75
CA ASN A 47 6.91 6.28 -2.54
C ASN A 47 8.34 5.93 -2.12
N THR A 48 9.17 6.93 -1.79
CA THR A 48 10.55 6.72 -1.36
C THR A 48 10.61 5.98 -0.03
N LEU A 49 9.84 6.41 0.97
CA LEU A 49 9.81 5.73 2.27
C LEU A 49 9.25 4.31 2.14
N ASN A 50 8.15 4.14 1.40
CA ASN A 50 7.55 2.82 1.17
C ASN A 50 8.51 1.87 0.43
N ASP A 51 9.29 2.34 -0.56
CA ASP A 51 10.31 1.52 -1.22
C ASP A 51 11.47 1.17 -0.29
N LEU A 52 12.00 2.15 0.44
CA LEU A 52 13.16 1.94 1.30
C LEU A 52 12.87 0.97 2.45
N PHE A 53 11.67 1.06 3.04
CA PHE A 53 11.27 0.28 4.20
C PHE A 53 10.41 -0.93 3.87
N GLY A 54 9.93 -1.08 2.64
CA GLY A 54 9.07 -2.19 2.22
C GLY A 54 7.66 -2.12 2.83
N THR A 55 7.10 -0.90 2.94
CA THR A 55 5.80 -0.63 3.57
C THR A 55 4.81 -0.06 2.55
N ASN A 56 3.55 0.18 2.95
CA ASN A 56 2.52 0.82 2.12
C ASN A 56 1.74 1.89 2.91
N VAL A 57 2.46 2.69 3.69
CA VAL A 57 1.88 3.75 4.52
C VAL A 57 1.43 4.90 3.63
N LYS A 58 0.19 5.38 3.82
CA LYS A 58 -0.40 6.49 3.05
C LYS A 58 -0.06 7.83 3.70
N LEU A 59 1.09 8.39 3.36
CA LEU A 59 1.64 9.62 3.93
C LEU A 59 1.18 10.88 3.19
N ALA A 60 1.01 10.81 1.86
CA ALA A 60 0.83 11.99 1.01
C ALA A 60 -0.41 12.83 1.37
N LYS A 61 -1.45 12.20 1.93
CA LYS A 61 -2.66 12.89 2.41
C LYS A 61 -2.45 13.66 3.73
N HIS A 62 -1.43 13.29 4.50
CA HIS A 62 -1.10 13.88 5.80
C HIS A 62 0.03 14.91 5.73
N LEU A 63 0.77 14.92 4.63
CA LEU A 63 1.75 15.95 4.33
C LEU A 63 1.07 17.24 3.82
N PRO A 64 1.58 18.43 4.19
CA PRO A 64 1.11 19.68 3.62
C PRO A 64 1.15 19.66 2.10
N GLU A 65 0.25 20.39 1.46
CA GLU A 65 0.26 20.49 0.00
C GLU A 65 1.55 21.15 -0.49
N ASP A 66 2.08 20.62 -1.58
CA ASP A 66 3.24 21.24 -2.24
C ASP A 66 2.84 22.61 -2.82
N GLY A 67 3.67 23.61 -2.57
CA GLY A 67 3.41 24.98 -3.00
C GLY A 67 3.43 25.08 -4.52
N ARG A 68 2.29 25.44 -5.13
CA ARG A 68 2.20 25.65 -6.58
C ARG A 68 2.78 27.01 -6.94
N SER A 69 3.75 27.07 -7.85
CA SER A 69 4.23 28.33 -8.43
C SER A 69 4.00 28.33 -9.95
N HIS A 70 3.16 29.25 -10.45
CA HIS A 70 2.91 29.44 -11.89
C HIS A 70 2.62 28.14 -12.68
N GLU A 71 1.75 27.28 -12.16
CA GLU A 71 1.36 25.99 -12.78
C GLU A 71 2.49 24.95 -12.97
N PHE A 72 3.69 25.17 -12.38
CA PHE A 72 4.80 24.21 -12.34
C PHE A 72 5.39 24.06 -10.92
N ASP A 73 5.99 22.91 -10.61
CA ASP A 73 6.47 22.53 -9.26
C ASP A 73 8.02 22.63 -9.16
N ASN A 74 8.61 23.69 -9.74
CA ASN A 74 10.04 23.70 -10.10
C ASN A 74 10.83 24.95 -9.63
N VAL A 75 10.39 25.70 -8.62
CA VAL A 75 11.16 26.85 -8.10
C VAL A 75 11.85 26.48 -6.78
N GLY A 76 13.13 26.11 -6.87
CA GLY A 76 13.96 25.64 -5.74
C GLY A 76 14.29 26.68 -4.67
N ASP A 77 14.13 27.97 -4.95
CA ASP A 77 14.53 29.05 -4.01
C ASP A 77 13.45 29.45 -2.99
N ALA A 78 12.27 28.81 -2.97
CA ALA A 78 11.13 29.19 -2.11
C ALA A 78 10.67 28.10 -1.12
N LEU A 79 11.49 27.07 -0.85
CA LEU A 79 11.10 25.91 -0.05
C LEU A 79 11.85 25.84 1.29
N GLY A 80 11.59 26.80 2.18
CA GLY A 80 11.92 26.64 3.60
C GLY A 80 11.03 25.54 4.20
N ILE A 81 11.63 24.54 4.86
CA ILE A 81 10.87 23.55 5.63
C ILE A 81 10.20 24.28 6.79
N SER A 82 8.87 24.41 6.75
CA SER A 82 8.12 24.95 7.90
C SER A 82 8.17 23.97 9.06
N MET A 83 8.06 24.46 10.29
CA MET A 83 7.97 23.58 11.48
C MET A 83 6.86 22.53 11.36
N VAL A 84 5.74 22.90 10.72
CA VAL A 84 4.62 21.98 10.45
C VAL A 84 5.02 20.89 9.46
N GLN A 85 5.74 21.24 8.38
CA GLN A 85 6.25 20.26 7.42
C GLN A 85 7.19 19.26 8.10
N LEU A 86 8.14 19.76 8.90
CA LEU A 86 9.08 18.94 9.63
C LEU A 86 8.36 17.98 10.59
N GLN A 87 7.38 18.48 11.34
CA GLN A 87 6.56 17.65 12.23
C GLN A 87 5.85 16.53 11.46
N ARG A 88 5.26 16.83 10.29
CA ARG A 88 4.59 15.82 9.46
C ARG A 88 5.55 14.80 8.84
N TYR A 89 6.78 15.19 8.52
CA TYR A 89 7.82 14.24 8.13
C TYR A 89 8.20 13.31 9.29
N MET A 90 8.42 13.85 10.48
CA MET A 90 8.74 13.03 11.66
C MET A 90 7.62 12.02 11.98
N GLU A 91 6.37 12.48 12.01
CA GLU A 91 5.20 11.61 12.19
C GLU A 91 5.08 10.55 11.08
N GLY A 92 5.38 10.92 9.83
CA GLY A 92 5.33 10.01 8.69
C GLY A 92 6.41 8.93 8.76
N VAL A 93 7.65 9.29 9.05
CA VAL A 93 8.75 8.33 9.22
C VAL A 93 8.50 7.44 10.42
N GLN A 94 7.95 7.97 11.52
CA GLN A 94 7.54 7.16 12.67
C GLN A 94 6.50 6.11 12.28
N ALA A 95 5.47 6.48 11.52
CA ALA A 95 4.46 5.54 11.03
C ALA A 95 5.06 4.46 10.11
N VAL A 96 6.04 4.82 9.27
CA VAL A 96 6.77 3.85 8.44
C VAL A 96 7.60 2.90 9.29
N LEU A 97 8.28 3.38 10.33
CA LEU A 97 9.04 2.53 11.24
C LEU A 97 8.13 1.60 12.03
N ASP A 98 6.96 2.07 12.47
CA ASP A 98 5.97 1.26 13.20
C ASP A 98 5.43 0.09 12.38
N GLU A 99 5.35 0.26 11.06
CA GLU A 99 4.93 -0.76 10.09
C GLU A 99 6.10 -1.68 9.70
N ALA A 100 7.28 -1.11 9.45
CA ALA A 100 8.44 -1.87 8.99
C ALA A 100 9.02 -2.77 10.08
N ILE A 101 9.06 -2.31 11.33
CA ILE A 101 9.75 -3.02 12.41
C ILE A 101 8.93 -4.22 12.88
N ALA A 102 9.48 -5.42 12.67
CA ALA A 102 8.89 -6.66 13.14
C ALA A 102 8.68 -6.68 14.67
N ARG A 103 7.41 -6.88 15.06
CA ARG A 103 6.97 -7.06 16.45
C ARG A 103 6.95 -8.52 16.89
N THR A 104 7.20 -9.45 15.97
CA THR A 104 7.21 -10.89 16.18
C THR A 104 8.56 -11.48 15.80
N ILE A 105 8.84 -12.70 16.26
CA ILE A 105 10.07 -13.44 15.93
C ILE A 105 9.90 -14.24 14.64
N ALA A 106 8.67 -14.66 14.34
CA ALA A 106 8.34 -15.42 13.14
C ALA A 106 7.45 -14.58 12.22
N ALA A 107 7.54 -14.87 10.92
CA ALA A 107 6.63 -14.35 9.92
C ALA A 107 5.17 -14.72 10.29
N PRO A 108 4.19 -13.85 9.96
CA PRO A 108 2.80 -14.21 10.15
C PRO A 108 2.46 -15.43 9.29
N GLU A 109 1.68 -16.34 9.86
CA GLU A 109 1.17 -17.50 9.12
C GLU A 109 0.23 -17.05 8.01
N VAL A 110 0.47 -17.54 6.79
CA VAL A 110 -0.45 -17.36 5.66
C VAL A 110 -1.67 -18.23 5.92
N LYS A 111 -2.85 -17.61 5.96
CA LYS A 111 -4.13 -18.31 6.11
C LYS A 111 -4.98 -18.12 4.88
N THR A 112 -5.65 -19.19 4.46
CA THR A 112 -6.70 -19.11 3.44
C THR A 112 -8.06 -19.19 4.13
N VAL A 113 -8.86 -18.15 3.94
CA VAL A 113 -10.26 -18.08 4.38
C VAL A 113 -11.14 -18.21 3.15
N SER A 114 -12.08 -19.13 3.19
CA SER A 114 -13.11 -19.30 2.16
C SER A 114 -14.46 -18.87 2.74
N ALA A 115 -15.16 -17.99 2.04
CA ALA A 115 -16.44 -17.44 2.46
C ALA A 115 -17.46 -17.48 1.31
N SER A 116 -18.73 -17.58 1.67
CA SER A 116 -19.87 -17.49 0.75
C SER A 116 -20.95 -16.60 1.35
N TYR A 117 -21.67 -15.86 0.51
CA TYR A 117 -22.85 -15.11 0.95
C TYR A 117 -24.01 -16.02 1.36
N ALA A 118 -24.02 -17.29 0.95
CA ALA A 118 -25.02 -18.26 1.41
C ALA A 118 -24.87 -18.56 2.91
N ASP A 119 -23.63 -18.55 3.39
CA ASP A 119 -23.27 -18.92 4.77
C ASP A 119 -22.97 -17.69 5.66
N THR A 120 -23.16 -16.47 5.14
CA THR A 120 -22.85 -15.26 5.90
C THR A 120 -23.81 -15.08 7.08
N ARG A 121 -23.31 -14.55 8.19
CA ARG A 121 -24.14 -14.32 9.38
C ARG A 121 -25.33 -13.41 9.06
N GLY A 122 -26.55 -13.94 9.21
CA GLY A 122 -27.79 -13.22 8.94
C GLY A 122 -28.29 -13.36 7.50
N ALA A 123 -27.69 -14.23 6.69
CA ALA A 123 -28.09 -14.49 5.30
C ALA A 123 -29.57 -14.87 5.19
N GLU A 124 -30.12 -15.63 6.14
CA GLU A 124 -31.52 -16.08 6.17
C GLU A 124 -32.56 -14.93 6.14
N GLN A 125 -32.13 -13.72 6.52
CA GLN A 125 -32.96 -12.52 6.47
C GLN A 125 -33.09 -11.98 5.04
N TRP A 126 -32.15 -12.30 4.15
CA TRP A 126 -31.99 -11.70 2.83
C TRP A 126 -32.12 -12.69 1.68
N LEU A 127 -31.72 -13.95 1.89
CA LEU A 127 -31.79 -15.01 0.91
C LEU A 127 -33.25 -15.25 0.49
N ASN A 128 -33.44 -15.34 -0.82
CA ASN A 128 -34.70 -15.46 -1.54
C ASN A 128 -35.73 -14.36 -1.23
N LYS A 129 -35.29 -13.23 -0.65
CA LYS A 129 -36.09 -12.02 -0.42
C LYS A 129 -35.53 -10.81 -1.17
N ILE A 130 -34.20 -10.62 -1.07
CA ILE A 130 -33.45 -9.54 -1.74
C ILE A 130 -32.32 -10.13 -2.60
N TRP A 131 -31.66 -11.17 -2.09
CA TRP A 131 -30.69 -11.96 -2.85
C TRP A 131 -31.33 -13.25 -3.33
N LEU A 132 -30.89 -13.79 -4.46
CA LEU A 132 -31.35 -15.11 -4.93
C LEU A 132 -30.27 -16.15 -4.68
N GLN A 133 -30.59 -17.22 -3.96
CA GLN A 133 -29.70 -18.38 -3.83
C GLN A 133 -29.93 -19.35 -5.00
N ARG A 134 -28.84 -19.94 -5.48
CA ARG A 134 -28.82 -20.93 -6.56
C ARG A 134 -28.43 -22.30 -6.02
N ASP A 135 -28.78 -23.34 -6.77
CA ASP A 135 -28.53 -24.74 -6.37
C ASP A 135 -27.03 -25.09 -6.31
N ASP A 136 -26.19 -24.34 -7.03
CA ASP A 136 -24.73 -24.45 -7.00
C ASP A 136 -24.07 -23.68 -5.84
N GLY A 137 -24.90 -23.13 -4.92
CA GLY A 137 -24.48 -22.35 -3.77
C GLY A 137 -24.21 -20.87 -4.07
N ALA A 138 -24.37 -20.42 -5.32
CA ALA A 138 -24.15 -19.02 -5.66
C ALA A 138 -25.28 -18.11 -5.14
N VAL A 139 -24.91 -16.90 -4.77
CA VAL A 139 -25.85 -15.83 -4.39
C VAL A 139 -25.81 -14.74 -5.44
N VAL A 140 -26.99 -14.39 -5.96
CA VAL A 140 -27.15 -13.43 -7.05
C VAL A 140 -27.56 -12.06 -6.53
N PHE A 141 -26.85 -11.03 -6.98
CA PHE A 141 -27.11 -9.62 -6.73
C PHE A 141 -27.68 -8.97 -8.00
N PHE A 142 -28.80 -8.28 -7.89
CA PHE A 142 -29.47 -7.61 -9.02
C PHE A 142 -29.36 -6.07 -9.00
N LYS A 143 -28.70 -5.52 -7.97
CA LYS A 143 -28.57 -4.09 -7.74
C LYS A 143 -27.13 -3.74 -7.39
N GLN A 144 -26.62 -2.67 -8.00
CA GLN A 144 -25.34 -2.08 -7.63
C GLN A 144 -25.32 -1.53 -6.19
N TYR A 145 -26.43 -0.91 -5.76
CA TYR A 145 -26.54 -0.32 -4.43
C TYR A 145 -27.79 -0.83 -3.72
N GLY A 146 -27.71 -0.99 -2.41
CA GLY A 146 -28.82 -1.41 -1.57
C GLY A 146 -28.36 -2.01 -0.25
N TYR A 147 -29.35 -2.32 0.59
CA TYR A 147 -29.14 -3.10 1.79
C TYR A 147 -29.83 -4.47 1.64
N PRO A 148 -29.17 -5.57 2.02
CA PRO A 148 -27.77 -5.68 2.44
C PRO A 148 -26.78 -5.32 1.30
N SER A 149 -25.62 -4.77 1.68
CA SER A 149 -24.59 -4.37 0.71
C SER A 149 -23.79 -5.58 0.18
N GLY A 150 -22.82 -5.34 -0.70
CA GLY A 150 -21.86 -6.34 -1.15
C GLY A 150 -20.86 -6.82 -0.09
N MET A 151 -21.04 -6.47 1.19
CA MET A 151 -20.09 -6.77 2.26
C MET A 151 -20.18 -8.24 2.67
N LEU A 152 -19.04 -8.93 2.71
CA LEU A 152 -18.94 -10.30 3.19
C LEU A 152 -18.13 -10.37 4.51
N ARG A 153 -18.82 -10.60 5.63
CA ARG A 153 -18.23 -10.46 6.97
C ARG A 153 -17.17 -11.51 7.27
N GLU A 154 -17.39 -12.73 6.82
CA GLU A 154 -16.49 -13.87 7.01
C GLU A 154 -15.20 -13.70 6.19
N ALA A 155 -15.24 -12.86 5.16
CA ALA A 155 -14.12 -12.43 4.36
C ALA A 155 -13.40 -11.21 4.99
N SER A 156 -13.18 -11.23 6.31
CA SER A 156 -12.50 -10.17 7.07
C SER A 156 -11.03 -10.50 7.32
N VAL A 157 -10.15 -9.52 7.10
CA VAL A 157 -8.72 -9.65 7.38
C VAL A 157 -8.37 -9.24 8.82
N GLN A 158 -7.48 -9.98 9.45
CA GLN A 158 -7.10 -9.77 10.86
C GLN A 158 -5.91 -8.82 11.03
N ARG A 159 -5.08 -8.68 9.99
CA ARG A 159 -3.84 -7.90 10.02
C ARG A 159 -3.70 -7.10 8.73
N ASP A 160 -3.01 -5.98 8.83
CA ASP A 160 -2.55 -5.22 7.67
C ASP A 160 -1.59 -6.11 6.86
N GLY A 161 -1.68 -6.03 5.53
CA GLY A 161 -0.78 -6.78 4.66
C GLY A 161 -1.29 -6.95 3.24
N TRP A 162 -0.48 -7.63 2.44
CA TRP A 162 -0.87 -8.06 1.10
C TRP A 162 -1.73 -9.31 1.17
N TYR A 163 -2.81 -9.36 0.40
CA TYR A 163 -3.69 -10.51 0.29
C TYR A 163 -3.99 -10.83 -1.16
N ASN A 164 -4.10 -12.11 -1.48
CA ASN A 164 -4.70 -12.56 -2.73
C ASN A 164 -6.20 -12.80 -2.48
N VAL A 165 -7.05 -12.07 -3.18
CA VAL A 165 -8.50 -12.24 -3.15
C VAL A 165 -8.92 -12.91 -4.44
N ARG A 166 -9.54 -14.09 -4.34
CA ARG A 166 -10.09 -14.86 -5.46
C ARG A 166 -11.61 -14.91 -5.36
N VAL A 167 -12.31 -14.48 -6.40
CA VAL A 167 -13.77 -14.47 -6.45
C VAL A 167 -14.22 -15.39 -7.57
N THR A 168 -15.09 -16.34 -7.26
CA THR A 168 -15.66 -17.28 -8.22
C THR A 168 -17.14 -16.97 -8.44
N GLY A 169 -17.55 -16.82 -9.69
CA GLY A 169 -18.91 -16.41 -10.05
C GLY A 169 -19.15 -16.39 -11.55
N TYR A 170 -20.32 -15.90 -11.95
CA TYR A 170 -20.76 -15.81 -13.34
C TYR A 170 -21.81 -14.70 -13.53
N ALA A 171 -22.05 -14.27 -14.77
CA ALA A 171 -23.19 -13.40 -15.07
C ALA A 171 -24.49 -14.22 -15.16
N PHE A 172 -25.49 -13.87 -14.35
CA PHE A 172 -26.80 -14.52 -14.29
C PHE A 172 -27.83 -13.72 -15.10
N GLN A 173 -28.66 -14.42 -15.89
CA GLN A 173 -29.71 -13.80 -16.71
C GLN A 173 -29.21 -12.64 -17.59
N SER A 174 -27.99 -12.76 -18.13
CA SER A 174 -27.37 -11.75 -18.96
C SER A 174 -26.80 -12.38 -20.23
N GLU A 175 -26.89 -11.66 -21.35
CA GLU A 175 -26.24 -12.03 -22.61
C GLU A 175 -24.82 -11.45 -22.71
N THR A 176 -24.52 -10.42 -21.91
CA THR A 176 -23.22 -9.75 -21.86
C THR A 176 -22.55 -9.97 -20.50
N PRO A 177 -21.22 -9.82 -20.41
CA PRO A 177 -20.52 -9.88 -19.14
C PRO A 177 -21.02 -8.81 -18.16
N ILE A 178 -21.13 -9.18 -16.88
CA ILE A 178 -21.47 -8.22 -15.82
C ILE A 178 -20.19 -7.79 -15.13
N THR A 179 -19.93 -6.48 -15.19
CA THR A 179 -18.80 -5.85 -14.49
C THR A 179 -19.10 -5.72 -13.01
N PHE A 180 -18.07 -5.87 -12.17
CA PHE A 180 -18.15 -5.65 -10.73
C PHE A 180 -16.81 -5.16 -10.19
N SER A 181 -16.83 -4.52 -9.04
CA SER A 181 -15.63 -4.16 -8.30
C SER A 181 -15.39 -5.12 -7.15
N ILE A 182 -14.12 -5.47 -6.92
CA ILE A 182 -13.67 -6.04 -5.65
C ILE A 182 -13.09 -4.88 -4.84
N GLY A 183 -13.62 -4.65 -3.65
CA GLY A 183 -13.20 -3.59 -2.75
C GLY A 183 -13.13 -4.04 -1.30
N GLY A 184 -12.90 -3.06 -0.43
CA GLY A 184 -12.85 -3.25 1.01
C GLY A 184 -13.79 -2.30 1.74
N THR A 185 -14.37 -2.76 2.84
CA THR A 185 -15.22 -1.95 3.71
C THR A 185 -14.98 -2.31 5.17
N THR A 186 -15.33 -1.41 6.09
CA THR A 186 -15.19 -1.63 7.54
C THR A 186 -16.33 -0.94 8.28
N PHE A 187 -16.62 -1.38 9.50
CA PHE A 187 -17.60 -0.72 10.36
C PHE A 187 -17.08 0.59 10.96
N THR A 188 -15.79 0.91 10.78
CA THR A 188 -15.22 2.19 11.20
C THR A 188 -15.88 3.35 10.45
N ARG A 189 -16.54 4.23 11.18
CA ARG A 189 -17.22 5.40 10.60
C ARG A 189 -16.22 6.31 9.89
N GLY A 190 -16.53 6.69 8.65
CA GLY A 190 -15.70 7.59 7.85
C GLY A 190 -14.43 6.95 7.27
N ALA A 191 -14.25 5.63 7.44
CA ALA A 191 -13.16 4.92 6.80
C ALA A 191 -13.33 4.90 5.27
N GLU A 192 -12.22 4.98 4.55
CA GLU A 192 -12.24 4.87 3.10
C GLU A 192 -12.66 3.46 2.67
N GLN A 193 -13.39 3.37 1.56
CA GLN A 193 -13.81 2.12 0.92
C GLN A 193 -12.96 1.92 -0.34
N PRO A 194 -11.76 1.31 -0.24
CA PRO A 194 -10.89 1.14 -1.37
C PRO A 194 -11.50 0.18 -2.39
N THR A 195 -11.32 0.49 -3.67
CA THR A 195 -11.54 -0.46 -4.77
C THR A 195 -10.20 -1.05 -5.18
N PHE A 196 -10.08 -2.37 -5.14
CA PHE A 196 -8.86 -3.09 -5.50
C PHE A 196 -8.79 -3.38 -7.00
N GLY A 197 -9.93 -3.51 -7.67
CA GLY A 197 -9.99 -3.68 -9.12
C GLY A 197 -11.41 -3.85 -9.63
N TYR A 198 -11.55 -3.72 -10.96
CA TYR A 198 -12.77 -4.01 -11.69
C TYR A 198 -12.57 -5.27 -12.52
N PHE A 199 -13.58 -6.12 -12.50
CA PHE A 199 -13.59 -7.42 -13.17
C PHE A 199 -14.94 -7.60 -13.86
N ALA A 200 -15.03 -8.58 -14.75
CA ALA A 200 -16.30 -8.95 -15.35
C ALA A 200 -16.42 -10.47 -15.39
N PHE A 201 -17.62 -10.97 -15.10
CA PHE A 201 -17.92 -12.37 -15.33
C PHE A 201 -18.70 -12.53 -16.63
N PRO A 202 -18.29 -13.47 -17.52
CA PRO A 202 -19.09 -13.81 -18.69
C PRO A 202 -20.35 -14.59 -18.28
N PRO A 203 -21.37 -14.65 -19.17
CA PRO A 203 -22.47 -15.58 -18.99
C PRO A 203 -22.02 -17.03 -19.20
N GLY A 204 -22.68 -17.97 -18.53
CA GLY A 204 -22.38 -19.40 -18.62
C GLY A 204 -21.74 -19.96 -17.37
N ALA A 205 -20.66 -20.74 -17.53
CA ALA A 205 -20.03 -21.46 -16.42
C ALA A 205 -19.29 -20.52 -15.45
N PRO A 206 -19.22 -20.88 -14.14
CA PRO A 206 -18.45 -20.14 -13.16
C PRO A 206 -16.98 -19.96 -13.57
N MET A 207 -16.46 -18.75 -13.37
CA MET A 207 -15.06 -18.37 -13.56
C MET A 207 -14.50 -17.80 -12.26
N THR A 208 -13.19 -17.94 -12.04
CA THR A 208 -12.48 -17.27 -10.95
C THR A 208 -11.67 -16.08 -11.48
N VAL A 209 -11.82 -14.92 -10.83
CA VAL A 209 -10.93 -13.77 -11.00
C VAL A 209 -10.12 -13.57 -9.72
N ALA A 210 -8.94 -12.96 -9.85
CA ALA A 210 -8.03 -12.75 -8.72
C ALA A 210 -7.47 -11.33 -8.69
N VAL A 211 -7.26 -10.79 -7.50
CA VAL A 211 -6.56 -9.53 -7.27
C VAL A 211 -5.61 -9.65 -6.09
N ARG A 212 -4.39 -9.14 -6.24
CA ARG A 212 -3.46 -8.93 -5.12
C ARG A 212 -3.59 -7.49 -4.64
N ALA A 213 -3.94 -7.30 -3.37
CA ALA A 213 -4.17 -5.97 -2.81
C ALA A 213 -3.66 -5.85 -1.38
N TRP A 214 -3.26 -4.64 -0.99
CA TRP A 214 -3.01 -4.30 0.41
C TRP A 214 -4.35 -4.04 1.11
N ILE A 215 -4.62 -4.79 2.16
CA ILE A 215 -5.89 -4.70 2.90
C ILE A 215 -5.57 -4.39 4.37
N PRO A 216 -6.03 -3.24 4.92
CA PRO A 216 -5.85 -2.92 6.33
C PRO A 216 -6.62 -3.89 7.23
N ALA A 217 -6.15 -4.10 8.46
CA ALA A 217 -6.84 -4.95 9.44
C ALA A 217 -8.31 -4.51 9.62
N ARG A 218 -9.17 -5.50 9.89
CA ARG A 218 -10.62 -5.34 10.12
C ARG A 218 -11.42 -4.89 8.90
N TYR A 219 -10.80 -4.75 7.74
CA TYR A 219 -11.55 -4.63 6.50
C TYR A 219 -12.17 -5.98 6.13
N MET A 220 -13.34 -5.91 5.51
CA MET A 220 -14.08 -7.00 4.90
C MET A 220 -14.10 -6.79 3.40
N ILE A 221 -14.11 -7.88 2.63
CA ILE A 221 -14.27 -7.79 1.18
C ILE A 221 -15.69 -7.31 0.85
N ASP A 222 -15.77 -6.35 -0.06
CA ASP A 222 -17.01 -5.86 -0.65
C ASP A 222 -17.00 -6.14 -2.15
N ILE A 223 -18.07 -6.79 -2.64
CA ILE A 223 -18.25 -7.06 -4.07
C ILE A 223 -19.49 -6.30 -4.53
N THR A 224 -19.27 -5.31 -5.39
CA THR A 224 -20.34 -4.44 -5.88
C THR A 224 -20.50 -4.61 -7.39
N PRO A 225 -21.67 -5.10 -7.88
CA PRO A 225 -21.92 -5.18 -9.31
C PRO A 225 -22.08 -3.78 -9.91
N TRP A 226 -21.76 -3.63 -11.20
CA TRP A 226 -21.82 -2.35 -11.90
C TRP A 226 -22.75 -2.44 -13.11
N GLY A 227 -23.59 -1.41 -13.29
CA GLY A 227 -24.47 -1.32 -14.47
C GLY A 227 -25.75 -2.17 -14.40
N ILE A 228 -26.02 -2.85 -13.29
CA ILE A 228 -27.29 -3.55 -13.04
C ILE A 228 -28.16 -2.82 -12.01
N SER A 229 -29.46 -2.78 -12.28
CA SER A 229 -30.43 -2.10 -11.42
C SER A 229 -31.83 -2.65 -11.65
N ASP A 230 -32.61 -2.81 -10.59
CA ASP A 230 -34.05 -3.04 -10.65
C ASP A 230 -34.77 -1.67 -10.61
N ARG A 231 -34.93 -1.06 -11.80
CA ARG A 231 -35.44 0.32 -11.97
C ARG A 231 -36.91 0.45 -11.59
N ASN A 232 -37.69 -0.62 -11.80
CA ASN A 232 -39.14 -0.64 -11.60
C ASN A 232 -39.53 -1.14 -10.20
N ASN A 233 -38.56 -1.48 -9.33
CA ASN A 233 -38.79 -2.13 -8.04
C ASN A 233 -39.56 -3.46 -8.16
N GLU A 234 -39.35 -4.20 -9.25
CA GLU A 234 -39.98 -5.50 -9.53
C GLU A 234 -39.64 -6.53 -8.44
N ILE A 235 -38.43 -6.48 -7.88
CA ILE A 235 -38.04 -7.38 -6.77
C ILE A 235 -38.95 -7.14 -5.55
N ARG A 236 -39.34 -5.89 -5.30
CA ARG A 236 -40.26 -5.56 -4.20
C ARG A 236 -41.70 -5.97 -4.52
N GLN A 237 -42.10 -5.88 -5.78
CA GLN A 237 -43.47 -6.14 -6.21
C GLN A 237 -43.77 -7.64 -6.39
N HIS A 238 -42.82 -8.39 -6.90
CA HIS A 238 -42.99 -9.78 -7.36
C HIS A 238 -42.05 -10.77 -6.66
N GLY A 239 -41.09 -10.28 -5.88
CA GLY A 239 -40.08 -11.09 -5.23
C GLY A 239 -38.86 -11.35 -6.11
N VAL A 240 -37.74 -11.67 -5.47
CA VAL A 240 -36.45 -11.86 -6.16
C VAL A 240 -36.41 -13.13 -7.01
N VAL A 241 -37.19 -14.16 -6.66
CA VAL A 241 -37.23 -15.45 -7.37
C VAL A 241 -37.85 -15.28 -8.77
N ASP A 242 -38.83 -14.39 -8.90
CA ASP A 242 -39.52 -14.13 -10.17
C ASP A 242 -38.92 -13.00 -10.98
N TYR A 243 -37.90 -12.31 -10.45
CA TYR A 243 -37.16 -11.30 -11.19
C TYR A 243 -36.43 -11.91 -12.40
N ARG A 244 -36.43 -11.18 -13.52
CA ARG A 244 -35.86 -11.63 -14.80
C ARG A 244 -34.76 -10.72 -15.34
N GLY A 245 -34.37 -9.69 -14.60
CA GLY A 245 -33.26 -8.81 -14.99
C GLY A 245 -31.88 -9.44 -14.72
N PRO A 246 -30.80 -8.85 -15.26
CA PRO A 246 -29.45 -9.35 -15.13
C PRO A 246 -28.95 -9.25 -13.68
N GLY A 247 -28.16 -10.25 -13.26
CA GLY A 247 -27.61 -10.33 -11.90
C GLY A 247 -26.18 -10.86 -11.85
N LEU A 248 -25.40 -10.43 -10.88
CA LEU A 248 -24.06 -10.95 -10.61
C LEU A 248 -24.17 -12.14 -9.65
N ALA A 249 -23.82 -13.34 -10.08
CA ALA A 249 -23.79 -14.51 -9.22
C ALA A 249 -22.39 -14.69 -8.60
N ILE A 250 -22.31 -14.73 -7.27
CA ILE A 250 -21.08 -14.99 -6.53
C ILE A 250 -21.20 -16.33 -5.81
N GLN A 251 -20.34 -17.26 -6.15
CA GLN A 251 -20.30 -18.60 -5.56
C GLN A 251 -19.40 -18.65 -4.33
N ARG A 252 -18.19 -18.07 -4.43
CA ARG A 252 -17.17 -18.19 -3.39
C ARG A 252 -16.19 -17.03 -3.43
N VAL A 253 -15.75 -16.60 -2.27
CA VAL A 253 -14.67 -15.63 -2.07
C VAL A 253 -13.59 -16.27 -1.22
N GLU A 254 -12.37 -16.36 -1.74
CA GLU A 254 -11.21 -16.85 -1.02
C GLU A 254 -10.23 -15.70 -0.78
N ILE A 255 -9.77 -15.56 0.47
CA ILE A 255 -8.73 -14.61 0.86
C ILE A 255 -7.54 -15.40 1.37
N GLU A 256 -6.38 -15.18 0.79
CA GLU A 256 -5.12 -15.78 1.21
C GLU A 256 -4.15 -14.68 1.66
N GLY A 257 -3.69 -14.76 2.91
CA GLY A 257 -2.68 -13.86 3.46
C GLY A 257 -2.66 -13.82 5.00
N PRO A 258 -1.96 -12.85 5.61
CA PRO A 258 -1.15 -11.84 4.94
C PRO A 258 0.06 -12.47 4.23
N LEU A 259 0.26 -12.13 2.97
CA LEU A 259 1.39 -12.55 2.16
C LEU A 259 2.64 -11.80 2.61
N THR A 260 3.69 -12.55 2.92
CA THR A 260 4.96 -11.99 3.38
C THR A 260 6.06 -12.43 2.39
N ASP A 261 6.47 -11.52 1.51
CA ASP A 261 7.53 -11.80 0.54
C ASP A 261 8.90 -11.90 1.24
N GLU A 262 9.09 -11.13 2.31
CA GLU A 262 10.33 -11.06 3.07
C GLU A 262 10.06 -10.85 4.57
N PHE A 263 10.67 -11.66 5.43
CA PHE A 263 10.64 -11.50 6.88
C PHE A 263 12.04 -11.62 7.49
N PRO A 264 12.42 -10.76 8.45
CA PRO A 264 11.83 -9.44 8.71
C PRO A 264 11.86 -8.55 7.47
N SER A 265 11.04 -7.50 7.43
CA SER A 265 10.95 -6.59 6.28
C SER A 265 12.31 -5.95 5.92
N ARG A 266 12.46 -5.49 4.68
CA ARG A 266 13.61 -4.68 4.25
C ARG A 266 13.89 -3.49 5.18
N GLY A 267 12.84 -2.81 5.66
CA GLY A 267 12.99 -1.70 6.60
C GLY A 267 13.47 -2.13 7.99
N HIS A 268 13.01 -3.28 8.51
CA HIS A 268 13.55 -3.85 9.74
C HIS A 268 15.04 -4.14 9.60
N ARG A 269 15.43 -4.79 8.50
CA ARG A 269 16.83 -5.09 8.20
C ARG A 269 17.68 -3.84 8.04
N LEU A 270 17.14 -2.82 7.36
CA LEU A 270 17.80 -1.54 7.21
C LEU A 270 18.20 -0.92 8.55
N VAL A 271 17.34 -1.03 9.57
CA VAL A 271 17.57 -0.45 10.91
C VAL A 271 18.34 -1.39 11.84
N PHE A 272 18.16 -2.71 11.77
CA PHE A 272 18.68 -3.63 12.79
C PHE A 272 19.70 -4.65 12.30
N ASP A 273 19.98 -4.77 11.01
CA ASP A 273 21.00 -5.72 10.53
C ASP A 273 22.37 -5.38 11.12
N GLY A 274 23.02 -6.41 11.67
CA GLY A 274 24.29 -6.31 12.37
C GLY A 274 24.16 -6.09 13.88
N LEU A 275 22.95 -5.84 14.40
CA LEU A 275 22.72 -5.64 15.82
C LEU A 275 22.17 -6.88 16.50
N LYS A 276 22.56 -7.07 17.76
CA LYS A 276 22.08 -8.18 18.58
C LYS A 276 20.75 -7.79 19.26
N ARG A 277 19.63 -8.14 18.61
CA ARG A 277 18.26 -7.93 19.10
C ARG A 277 17.68 -9.21 19.71
N GLU A 278 17.44 -9.21 21.01
CA GLU A 278 16.96 -10.37 21.78
C GLU A 278 15.56 -10.14 22.35
N GLU A 279 14.72 -11.19 22.37
CA GLU A 279 13.40 -11.14 23.01
C GLU A 279 13.55 -11.04 24.54
N ILE A 280 12.91 -10.04 25.15
CA ILE A 280 12.76 -9.94 26.60
C ILE A 280 11.67 -10.93 27.02
N LEU A 281 12.09 -12.03 27.62
CA LEU A 281 11.19 -13.08 28.07
C LEU A 281 10.22 -12.55 29.14
N PRO A 282 8.93 -12.95 29.11
CA PRO A 282 7.99 -12.60 30.15
C PRO A 282 8.42 -13.21 31.48
N ARG A 283 8.05 -12.56 32.58
CA ARG A 283 8.34 -13.06 33.94
C ARG A 283 7.81 -14.50 34.15
N ASN A 284 6.65 -14.81 33.58
CA ASN A 284 6.12 -16.16 33.51
C ASN A 284 6.25 -16.69 32.08
N SER A 285 7.06 -17.73 31.89
CA SER A 285 7.32 -18.31 30.56
C SER A 285 6.06 -18.86 29.87
N ALA A 286 5.04 -19.26 30.63
CA ALA A 286 3.76 -19.72 30.09
C ALA A 286 2.98 -18.59 29.38
N ASP A 287 3.21 -17.32 29.74
CA ASP A 287 2.56 -16.19 29.08
C ASP A 287 2.97 -16.09 27.61
N ARG A 288 4.17 -16.55 27.25
CA ARG A 288 4.67 -16.56 25.87
C ARG A 288 3.76 -17.33 24.89
N GLN A 289 2.96 -18.28 25.38
CA GLN A 289 2.03 -19.08 24.57
C GLN A 289 0.61 -18.48 24.51
N ARG A 290 0.35 -17.38 25.22
CA ARG A 290 -0.99 -16.79 25.30
C ARG A 290 -1.26 -15.88 24.10
N SER A 291 -2.51 -15.86 23.64
CA SER A 291 -2.93 -15.04 22.48
C SER A 291 -2.76 -13.53 22.68
N TYR A 292 -2.70 -13.05 23.93
CA TYR A 292 -2.48 -11.64 24.26
C TYR A 292 -1.01 -11.25 24.41
N TYR A 293 -0.08 -12.20 24.38
CA TYR A 293 1.34 -11.89 24.57
C TYR A 293 1.91 -11.21 23.33
N VAL A 294 2.57 -10.06 23.56
CA VAL A 294 3.28 -9.32 22.53
C VAL A 294 4.77 -9.35 22.90
N PRO A 295 5.63 -9.97 22.07
CA PRO A 295 7.07 -9.99 22.29
C PRO A 295 7.63 -8.57 22.43
N LYS A 296 8.52 -8.39 23.40
CA LYS A 296 9.33 -7.17 23.56
C LYS A 296 10.77 -7.52 23.27
N PHE A 297 11.54 -6.56 22.78
CA PHE A 297 12.93 -6.79 22.39
C PHE A 297 13.86 -5.79 23.05
N GLU A 298 15.08 -6.23 23.33
CA GLU A 298 16.19 -5.41 23.77
C GLU A 298 17.31 -5.52 22.72
N ILE A 299 17.97 -4.39 22.44
CA ILE A 299 19.16 -4.38 21.59
C ILE A 299 20.36 -4.16 22.49
N ARG A 300 21.33 -5.07 22.40
CA ARG A 300 22.61 -4.97 23.11
C ARG A 300 23.71 -4.67 22.12
N PHE A 301 24.51 -3.66 22.42
CA PHE A 301 25.71 -3.31 21.67
C PHE A 301 26.84 -3.03 22.66
N SER A 302 28.08 -3.24 22.23
CA SER A 302 29.29 -3.03 23.04
C SER A 302 30.14 -1.86 22.55
N SER A 303 30.04 -1.54 21.25
CA SER A 303 30.77 -0.43 20.65
C SER A 303 29.89 0.41 19.75
N LEU A 304 29.80 1.69 20.05
CA LEU A 304 29.06 2.65 19.22
C LEU A 304 29.68 2.74 17.81
N ASP A 305 31.00 2.83 17.70
CA ASP A 305 31.67 2.98 16.40
C ASP A 305 31.68 1.69 15.58
N ALA A 306 31.76 0.52 16.21
CA ALA A 306 31.79 -0.74 15.49
C ALA A 306 30.40 -1.28 15.12
N GLU A 307 29.35 -0.97 15.90
CA GLU A 307 28.01 -1.56 15.72
C GLU A 307 26.95 -0.52 15.32
N ILE A 308 26.92 0.65 15.95
CA ILE A 308 25.86 1.66 15.70
C ILE A 308 26.20 2.57 14.53
N ARG A 309 27.44 3.08 14.45
CA ARG A 309 27.87 3.97 13.36
C ARG A 309 27.67 3.35 11.97
N PRO A 310 27.99 2.06 11.71
CA PRO A 310 27.72 1.43 10.41
C PRO A 310 26.23 1.34 10.07
N VAL A 311 25.37 1.15 11.08
CA VAL A 311 23.91 1.12 10.90
C VAL A 311 23.41 2.49 10.46
N LEU A 312 23.79 3.55 11.18
CA LEU A 312 23.42 4.92 10.82
C LEU A 312 23.98 5.32 9.45
N HIS A 313 25.22 4.92 9.14
CA HIS A 313 25.85 5.15 7.84
C HIS A 313 25.06 4.48 6.70
N ARG A 314 24.65 3.22 6.89
CA ARG A 314 23.81 2.49 5.94
C ARG A 314 22.47 3.20 5.70
N ILE A 315 21.80 3.64 6.77
CA ILE A 315 20.52 4.34 6.68
C ILE A 315 20.70 5.68 5.93
N ALA A 316 21.68 6.48 6.34
CA ALA A 316 21.97 7.78 5.73
C ALA A 316 22.37 7.64 4.24
N THR A 317 23.16 6.64 3.89
CA THR A 317 23.54 6.36 2.49
C THR A 317 22.32 6.05 1.62
N ARG A 318 21.32 5.33 2.16
CA ARG A 318 20.07 5.04 1.45
C ARG A 318 19.16 6.28 1.37
N ALA A 319 19.06 7.05 2.46
CA ALA A 319 18.25 8.26 2.53
C ALA A 319 18.77 9.35 1.57
N PHE A 320 20.08 9.63 1.63
CA PHE A 320 20.72 10.67 0.82
C PHE A 320 21.04 10.20 -0.62
N ARG A 321 20.86 8.90 -0.89
CA ARG A 321 21.11 8.26 -2.20
C ARG A 321 22.52 8.48 -2.73
N ARG A 322 23.49 8.59 -1.82
CA ARG A 322 24.92 8.75 -2.10
C ARG A 322 25.74 8.30 -0.89
N PRO A 323 27.05 8.02 -1.06
CA PRO A 323 27.95 7.83 0.07
C PRO A 323 27.93 9.05 1.01
N VAL A 324 27.92 8.78 2.31
CA VAL A 324 27.89 9.78 3.39
C VAL A 324 29.27 9.85 4.04
N GLN A 325 29.76 11.06 4.28
CA GLN A 325 31.01 11.29 5.01
C GLN A 325 30.78 11.27 6.53
N ASP A 326 31.81 10.95 7.31
CA ASP A 326 31.70 10.86 8.77
C ASP A 326 31.23 12.16 9.43
N VAL A 327 31.67 13.31 8.90
CA VAL A 327 31.24 14.65 9.34
C VAL A 327 29.74 14.87 9.15
N GLU A 328 29.16 14.34 8.07
CA GLU A 328 27.72 14.44 7.80
C GLU A 328 26.90 13.49 8.69
N LEU A 329 27.52 12.39 9.13
CA LEU A 329 26.89 11.38 9.97
C LEU A 329 26.88 11.78 11.46
N GLN A 330 27.89 12.54 11.89
CA GLN A 330 28.12 12.86 13.30
C GLN A 330 26.90 13.43 14.04
N PRO A 331 26.10 14.37 13.48
CA PRO A 331 24.92 14.90 14.18
C PRO A 331 23.89 13.82 14.55
N PHE A 332 23.75 12.78 13.73
CA PHE A 332 22.81 11.68 13.99
C PHE A 332 23.37 10.70 15.04
N VAL A 333 24.70 10.56 15.09
CA VAL A 333 25.39 9.81 16.14
C VAL A 333 25.23 10.53 17.49
N ASP A 334 25.42 11.84 17.51
CA ASP A 334 25.26 12.67 18.71
C ASP A 334 23.81 12.60 19.22
N LEU A 335 22.83 12.67 18.32
CA LEU A 335 21.41 12.50 18.67
C LEU A 335 21.11 11.12 19.26
N PHE A 336 21.69 10.05 18.69
CA PHE A 336 21.56 8.71 19.24
C PHE A 336 22.12 8.63 20.67
N GLN A 337 23.32 9.18 20.91
CA GLN A 337 23.93 9.20 22.25
C GLN A 337 23.08 10.00 23.24
N GLN A 338 22.60 11.17 22.83
CA GLN A 338 21.75 12.02 23.67
C GLN A 338 20.48 11.29 24.12
N GLN A 339 19.85 10.50 23.25
CA GLN A 339 18.68 9.69 23.60
C GLN A 339 19.00 8.62 24.65
N LEU A 340 20.17 7.98 24.56
CA LEU A 340 20.61 7.01 25.56
C LEU A 340 20.90 7.68 26.92
N GLU A 341 21.53 8.86 26.93
CA GLU A 341 21.81 9.63 28.14
C GLU A 341 20.51 10.08 28.85
N GLN A 342 19.43 10.29 28.10
CA GLN A 342 18.10 10.59 28.62
C GLN A 342 17.34 9.35 29.11
N GLY A 343 17.96 8.16 29.07
CA GLY A 343 17.36 6.90 29.52
C GLY A 343 16.48 6.21 28.47
N GLY A 344 16.55 6.64 27.21
CA GLY A 344 15.88 5.96 26.09
C GLY A 344 16.49 4.59 25.79
N SER A 345 15.69 3.68 25.22
CA SER A 345 16.21 2.40 24.78
C SER A 345 17.08 2.56 23.51
N VAL A 346 17.93 1.59 23.22
CA VAL A 346 18.72 1.55 21.98
C VAL A 346 17.83 1.56 20.74
N GLU A 347 16.68 0.89 20.81
CA GLU A 347 15.70 0.91 19.71
C GLU A 347 15.12 2.33 19.54
N ASP A 348 14.72 3.00 20.61
CA ASP A 348 14.19 4.37 20.55
C ASP A 348 15.24 5.36 20.01
N ALA A 349 16.48 5.26 20.47
CA ALA A 349 17.58 6.09 20.00
C ALA A 349 17.85 5.89 18.49
N LEU A 350 17.85 4.65 18.00
CA LEU A 350 17.97 4.34 16.57
C LEU A 350 16.80 4.90 15.77
N ARG A 351 15.58 4.82 16.31
CA ARG A 351 14.38 5.37 15.67
C ARG A 351 14.47 6.89 15.57
N SER A 352 14.87 7.58 16.62
CA SER A 352 15.07 9.04 16.60
C SER A 352 16.13 9.47 15.59
N ALA A 353 17.28 8.80 15.57
CA ALA A 353 18.33 9.07 14.57
C ALA A 353 17.84 8.79 13.14
N THR A 354 17.10 7.69 12.93
CA THR A 354 16.51 7.35 11.63
C THR A 354 15.50 8.41 11.19
N ILE A 355 14.62 8.86 12.08
CA ILE A 355 13.65 9.93 11.80
C ILE A 355 14.39 11.21 11.39
N ALA A 356 15.43 11.59 12.13
CA ALA A 356 16.23 12.77 11.81
C ALA A 356 16.94 12.66 10.46
N ILE A 357 17.41 11.47 10.05
CA ILE A 357 18.04 11.26 8.74
C ILE A 357 17.06 11.49 7.57
N PHE A 358 15.77 11.21 7.76
CA PHE A 358 14.73 11.32 6.71
C PHE A 358 13.96 12.65 6.72
N CYS A 359 14.35 13.59 7.58
CA CYS A 359 13.76 14.91 7.74
C CYS A 359 14.76 15.99 7.31
#